data_AF-A0A5B1QEP0-F1
#
_entry.id   AF-A0A5B1QEP0-F1
#
_cell.length_a   1.000
_cell.length_b   1.000
_cell.length_c   1.000
_cell.angle_alpha   90.00
_cell.angle_beta   90.00
_cell.angle_gamma   90.00
#
_symmetry.space_group_name_H-M   'P 1'
#
loop_
_entity.id
_entity.type
_entity.pdbx_description
1 polymer ?
#
loop_
_entity_poly.entity_id
_entity_poly.type
_entity_poly.pdbx_seq_one_letter_code
_entity_poly.pdbx_strand_id
1 'polypeptide(L)'
;MLLDDRKAFPFKLALLPITLWLAYRTAVDYDIAAGLAPALGEYDHQRLGAFAYSYIIGMMVIGLRSIEWTFTRDSFRRYRDIHGKVELRNSSGVGLFTDALELLFNLRGIGWSWTQTRDSSKTSGSSAPPSIAGLITTLATRFFIFDIAQSLIQLMYPQLDTAKGGTIYDASLPSYVQFFKIVFVNICAGCLVWSGIDVIHLTVAIPSCLFLGYSTSEWPLISDRPWLSESVAEFWGKRWHQSYRRIFLVIGYRPLRRYFGRAGGVLGAFAVSALLHDLGMWGIGRGIEPWSVGGFFLMMGVGAVLEGIWENVMGRKFMIDAWARRGFMGTHFVSPKYRPGKWAANLLLDLLAA
;
A
#
# COMPACT_ATOMS: atom_id res chain seq x y z
N MET A 1 -5.92 21.91 29.35
CA MET A 1 -6.80 22.90 28.72
C MET A 1 -6.74 22.69 27.22
N LEU A 2 -7.60 21.82 26.67
CA LEU A 2 -7.69 21.61 25.23
C LEU A 2 -8.35 22.86 24.64
N LEU A 3 -7.62 23.62 23.82
CA LEU A 3 -8.17 24.73 23.04
C LEU A 3 -9.36 24.20 22.24
N ASP A 4 -10.49 24.89 22.33
CA ASP A 4 -11.63 24.70 21.42
C ASP A 4 -11.12 24.67 19.98
N ASP A 5 -11.47 23.67 19.18
CA ASP A 5 -10.96 23.49 17.80
C ASP A 5 -11.22 24.73 16.94
N ARG A 6 -12.30 25.48 17.22
CA ARG A 6 -12.58 26.76 16.55
C ARG A 6 -11.53 27.83 16.86
N LYS A 7 -10.99 27.82 18.07
CA LYS A 7 -9.90 28.72 18.51
C LYS A 7 -8.54 28.24 18.00
N ALA A 8 -8.36 26.95 17.75
CA ALA A 8 -7.13 26.38 17.20
C ALA A 8 -7.00 26.56 15.68
N PHE A 9 -8.11 26.67 14.94
CA PHE A 9 -8.11 26.82 13.48
C PHE A 9 -7.18 27.92 12.93
N PRO A 10 -7.19 29.18 13.42
CA PRO A 10 -6.29 30.21 12.90
C PRO A 10 -4.81 29.85 13.08
N PHE A 11 -4.44 29.18 14.18
CA PHE A 11 -3.08 28.70 14.39
C PHE A 11 -2.70 27.58 13.43
N LYS A 12 -3.60 26.60 13.23
CA LYS A 12 -3.40 25.51 12.26
C LYS A 12 -3.19 26.09 10.84
N LEU A 13 -4.03 27.06 10.46
CA LEU A 13 -3.96 27.71 9.15
C LEU A 13 -2.67 28.54 8.97
N ALA A 14 -2.22 29.22 10.02
CA ALA A 14 -0.96 29.98 9.99
C ALA A 14 0.28 29.07 9.90
N LEU A 15 0.24 27.88 10.54
CA LEU A 15 1.33 26.90 10.49
C LEU A 15 1.39 26.14 9.17
N LEU A 16 0.26 25.92 8.50
CA LEU A 16 0.18 25.14 7.27
C LEU A 16 1.21 25.56 6.18
N PRO A 17 1.31 26.83 5.75
CA PRO A 17 2.28 27.22 4.72
C PRO A 17 3.73 26.99 5.17
N ILE A 18 4.03 27.17 6.46
CA ILE A 18 5.35 26.91 7.02
C ILE A 18 5.66 25.42 6.96
N THR A 19 4.73 24.55 7.38
CA THR A 19 4.92 23.10 7.34
C THR A 19 5.06 22.58 5.91
N LEU A 20 4.24 23.08 4.97
CA LEU A 20 4.33 22.70 3.56
C LEU A 20 5.66 23.16 2.94
N TRP A 21 6.09 24.38 3.24
CA TRP A 21 7.37 24.89 2.76
C TRP A 21 8.54 24.10 3.33
N LEU A 22 8.53 23.78 4.63
CA LEU A 22 9.56 22.95 5.25
C LEU A 22 9.60 21.56 4.64
N ALA A 23 8.45 20.89 4.50
CA ALA A 23 8.37 19.57 3.88
C ALA A 23 8.88 19.57 2.43
N TYR A 24 8.58 20.64 1.68
CA TYR A 24 9.12 20.84 0.33
C TYR A 24 10.63 21.06 0.35
N ARG A 25 11.14 21.95 1.21
CA ARG A 25 12.57 22.23 1.32
C ARG A 25 13.36 20.98 1.71
N THR A 26 12.87 20.22 2.67
CA THR A 26 13.49 18.95 3.04
C THR A 26 13.46 17.95 1.89
N ALA A 27 12.37 17.89 1.12
CA ALA A 27 12.28 17.02 -0.05
C ALA A 27 13.25 17.42 -1.18
N VAL A 28 13.55 18.71 -1.37
CA VAL A 28 14.37 19.20 -2.49
C VAL A 28 15.85 19.31 -2.11
N ASP A 29 16.14 19.77 -0.90
CA ASP A 29 17.49 20.16 -0.49
C ASP A 29 18.24 19.02 0.22
N TYR A 30 17.55 18.00 0.73
CA TYR A 30 18.16 16.91 1.48
C TYR A 30 18.18 15.59 0.71
N ASP A 31 19.38 15.16 0.35
CA ASP A 31 19.62 13.83 -0.24
C ASP A 31 19.82 12.79 0.88
N ILE A 32 18.72 12.11 1.24
CA ILE A 32 18.75 11.03 2.23
C ILE A 32 19.59 9.83 1.77
N ALA A 33 19.68 9.58 0.46
CA ALA A 33 20.43 8.46 -0.08
C ALA A 33 21.93 8.70 0.12
N ALA A 34 22.40 9.93 -0.13
CA ALA A 34 23.77 10.33 0.18
C ALA A 34 24.08 10.26 1.68
N GLY A 35 23.12 10.62 2.54
CA GLY A 35 23.28 10.52 3.99
C GLY A 35 23.38 9.08 4.51
N LEU A 36 22.66 8.14 3.91
CA LEU A 36 22.62 6.73 4.33
C LEU A 36 23.73 5.87 3.70
N ALA A 37 24.24 6.27 2.53
CA ALA A 37 25.26 5.53 1.76
C ALA A 37 26.45 5.04 2.63
N PRO A 38 27.11 5.89 3.45
CA PRO A 38 28.22 5.44 4.28
C PRO A 38 27.82 4.40 5.34
N ALA A 39 26.63 4.53 5.93
CA ALA A 39 26.14 3.62 6.96
C ALA A 39 25.74 2.25 6.38
N LEU A 40 25.35 2.21 5.11
CA LEU A 40 24.98 1.00 4.39
C LEU A 40 26.16 0.37 3.62
N GLY A 41 27.34 0.98 3.66
CA GLY A 41 28.53 0.51 2.94
C GLY A 41 28.44 0.67 1.42
N GLU A 42 27.55 1.54 0.93
CA GLU A 42 27.36 1.80 -0.50
C GLU A 42 28.09 3.08 -0.89
N TYR A 43 28.96 3.02 -1.90
CA TYR A 43 29.72 4.18 -2.37
C TYR A 43 28.94 5.02 -3.38
N ASP A 44 28.04 4.40 -4.15
CA ASP A 44 27.17 5.07 -5.10
C ASP A 44 25.77 5.27 -4.49
N HIS A 45 25.54 6.46 -3.92
CA HIS A 45 24.24 6.79 -3.33
C HIS A 45 23.08 6.68 -4.32
N GLN A 46 23.33 6.72 -5.64
CA GLN A 46 22.27 6.62 -6.65
C GLN A 46 21.66 5.22 -6.68
N ARG A 47 22.36 4.20 -6.16
CA ARG A 47 21.82 2.84 -5.96
C ARG A 47 20.82 2.76 -4.82
N LEU A 48 20.78 3.75 -3.93
CA LEU A 48 19.81 3.85 -2.83
C LEU A 48 18.54 4.62 -3.22
N GLY A 49 18.20 4.65 -4.51
CA GLY A 49 17.01 5.35 -5.03
C GLY A 49 15.69 4.97 -4.33
N ALA A 50 15.54 3.74 -3.84
CA ALA A 50 14.36 3.34 -3.07
C ALA A 50 14.19 4.13 -1.76
N PHE A 51 15.29 4.51 -1.10
CA PHE A 51 15.26 5.34 0.11
C PHE A 51 14.89 6.78 -0.23
N ALA A 52 15.48 7.34 -1.30
CA ALA A 52 15.10 8.66 -1.80
C ALA A 52 13.61 8.70 -2.19
N TYR A 53 13.13 7.72 -2.94
CA TYR A 53 11.71 7.57 -3.29
C TYR A 53 10.82 7.55 -2.03
N SER A 54 11.14 6.69 -1.06
CA SER A 54 10.35 6.53 0.17
C SER A 54 10.35 7.81 1.02
N TYR A 55 11.47 8.53 1.07
CA TYR A 55 11.59 9.79 1.78
C TYR A 55 10.71 10.89 1.18
N ILE A 56 10.70 11.01 -0.15
CA ILE A 56 9.89 11.99 -0.87
C ILE A 56 8.40 11.70 -0.68
N ILE A 57 8.00 10.42 -0.77
CA ILE A 57 6.65 9.98 -0.41
C ILE A 57 6.33 10.37 1.04
N GLY A 58 7.26 10.17 1.97
CA GLY A 58 7.14 10.57 3.37
C GLY A 58 6.87 12.07 3.55
N MET A 59 7.66 12.92 2.88
CA MET A 59 7.49 14.38 2.96
C MET A 59 6.14 14.84 2.37
N MET A 60 5.70 14.24 1.28
CA MET A 60 4.38 14.52 0.71
C MET A 60 3.26 14.08 1.63
N VAL A 61 3.38 12.89 2.22
CA VAL A 61 2.42 12.38 3.20
C VAL A 61 2.34 13.32 4.39
N ILE A 62 3.46 13.84 4.90
CA ILE A 62 3.44 14.86 5.96
C ILE A 62 2.65 16.10 5.49
N GLY A 63 2.94 16.63 4.30
CA GLY A 63 2.20 17.77 3.76
C GLY A 63 0.69 17.52 3.61
N LEU A 64 0.30 16.38 3.05
CA LEU A 64 -1.11 15.99 2.91
C LEU A 64 -1.81 15.82 4.27
N ARG A 65 -1.11 15.30 5.28
CA ARG A 65 -1.63 15.20 6.64
C ARG A 65 -1.76 16.55 7.30
N SER A 66 -0.80 17.46 7.12
CA SER A 66 -0.90 18.83 7.60
C SER A 66 -2.11 19.55 7.03
N ILE A 67 -2.41 19.35 5.73
CA ILE A 67 -3.64 19.85 5.10
C ILE A 67 -4.86 19.25 5.79
N GLU A 68 -4.94 17.92 5.93
CA GLU A 68 -6.04 17.26 6.63
C GLU A 68 -6.26 17.83 8.04
N TRP A 69 -5.20 17.89 8.85
CA TRP A 69 -5.28 18.33 10.25
C TRP A 69 -5.71 19.79 10.36
N THR A 70 -5.32 20.63 9.41
CA THR A 70 -5.71 22.05 9.36
C THR A 70 -7.21 22.21 9.16
N PHE A 71 -7.82 21.40 8.29
CA PHE A 71 -9.24 21.49 7.95
C PHE A 71 -10.14 20.51 8.71
N THR A 72 -9.58 19.70 9.60
CA THR A 72 -10.37 18.81 10.46
C THR A 72 -11.10 19.61 11.54
N ARG A 73 -12.42 19.38 11.64
CA ARG A 73 -13.31 20.09 12.58
C ARG A 73 -13.27 19.52 14.00
N ASP A 74 -13.05 18.22 14.13
CA ASP A 74 -13.07 17.51 15.40
C ASP A 74 -11.65 17.20 15.89
N SER A 75 -11.43 17.36 17.18
CA SER A 75 -10.19 16.98 17.84
C SER A 75 -9.93 15.48 17.72
N PHE A 76 -8.67 15.16 17.45
CA PHE A 76 -8.19 13.79 17.42
C PHE A 76 -8.06 13.25 18.83
N ARG A 77 -8.91 12.27 19.16
CA ARG A 77 -8.88 11.58 20.45
C ARG A 77 -8.19 10.24 20.33
N ARG A 78 -7.38 9.94 21.34
CA ARG A 78 -6.64 8.68 21.48
C ARG A 78 -7.38 7.73 22.41
N TYR A 79 -7.35 6.44 22.09
CA TYR A 79 -7.99 5.37 22.83
C TYR A 79 -6.97 4.27 23.14
N ARG A 80 -7.12 3.64 24.30
CA ARG A 80 -6.19 2.59 24.78
C ARG A 80 -6.27 1.31 23.95
N ASP A 81 -7.41 1.03 23.33
CA ASP A 81 -7.63 -0.17 22.53
C ASP A 81 -8.30 0.13 21.18
N ILE A 82 -8.13 -0.80 20.24
CA ILE A 82 -8.77 -0.78 18.92
C ILE A 82 -10.30 -0.81 19.05
N HIS A 83 -10.81 -1.35 20.17
CA HIS A 83 -12.22 -1.47 20.49
C HIS A 83 -12.84 -0.20 21.12
N GLY A 84 -12.04 0.84 21.36
CA GLY A 84 -12.51 2.16 21.77
C GLY A 84 -13.15 2.23 23.16
N LYS A 85 -12.83 1.32 24.07
CA LYS A 85 -13.51 1.25 25.39
C LYS A 85 -13.00 2.28 26.40
N VAL A 86 -11.78 2.79 26.24
CA VAL A 86 -11.17 3.76 27.17
C VAL A 86 -10.49 4.87 26.38
N GLU A 87 -11.05 6.08 26.43
CA GLU A 87 -10.41 7.30 25.92
C GLU A 87 -9.21 7.63 26.81
N LEU A 88 -8.02 7.74 26.22
CA LEU A 88 -6.82 8.22 26.90
C LEU A 88 -6.93 9.75 26.94
N ARG A 89 -7.46 10.27 28.05
CA ARG A 89 -7.62 11.71 28.26
C ARG A 89 -6.25 12.29 28.65
N ASN A 90 -5.65 13.06 27.74
CA ASN A 90 -4.29 13.62 27.77
C ASN A 90 -3.69 13.84 29.17
N SER A 91 -2.58 13.14 29.41
CA SER A 91 -1.54 13.44 30.39
C SER A 91 -0.68 14.62 29.89
N SER A 92 -0.45 15.61 30.76
CA SER A 92 0.34 16.80 30.45
C SER A 92 1.82 16.48 30.18
N GLY A 93 2.49 17.32 29.37
CA GLY A 93 3.93 17.25 29.14
C GLY A 93 4.33 16.16 28.14
N VAL A 94 5.09 15.16 28.59
CA VAL A 94 5.67 14.10 27.75
C VAL A 94 4.60 13.30 27.01
N GLY A 95 3.45 13.02 27.65
CA GLY A 95 2.34 12.29 27.03
C GLY A 95 1.77 12.96 25.78
N LEU A 96 1.68 14.29 25.78
CA LEU A 96 1.22 15.05 24.62
C LEU A 96 2.21 14.96 23.45
N PHE A 97 3.51 14.97 23.75
CA PHE A 97 4.55 14.83 22.74
C PHE A 97 4.58 13.43 22.14
N THR A 98 4.43 12.38 22.96
CA THR A 98 4.31 11.01 22.46
C THR A 98 3.05 10.81 21.61
N ASP A 99 1.92 11.40 22.01
CA ASP A 99 0.68 11.37 21.21
C ASP A 99 0.84 12.11 19.89
N ALA A 100 1.59 13.21 19.85
CA ALA A 100 1.90 13.93 18.62
C ALA A 100 2.82 13.13 17.68
N LEU A 101 3.86 12.49 18.21
CA LEU A 101 4.74 11.60 17.44
C LEU A 101 3.95 10.41 16.89
N GLU A 102 3.12 9.79 17.72
CA GLU A 102 2.27 8.70 17.26
C GLU A 102 1.28 9.17 16.21
N LEU A 103 0.64 10.33 16.41
CA LEU A 103 -0.22 10.91 15.40
C LEU A 103 0.54 11.07 14.08
N LEU A 104 1.79 11.52 14.09
CA LEU A 104 2.62 11.73 12.90
C LEU A 104 3.00 10.43 12.19
N PHE A 105 3.42 9.39 12.90
CA PHE A 105 3.93 8.14 12.32
C PHE A 105 2.87 7.04 12.16
N ASN A 106 1.75 7.11 12.88
CA ASN A 106 0.64 6.16 12.78
C ASN A 106 -0.26 6.53 11.59
N LEU A 107 0.19 6.17 10.39
CA LEU A 107 -0.50 6.45 9.13
C LEU A 107 -1.88 5.77 9.03
N ARG A 108 -2.03 4.60 9.67
CA ARG A 108 -3.32 3.86 9.73
C ARG A 108 -4.29 4.47 10.73
N GLY A 109 -3.80 5.19 11.73
CA GLY A 109 -4.58 5.77 12.82
C GLY A 109 -5.14 4.75 13.81
N ILE A 110 -4.46 3.63 14.01
CA ILE A 110 -4.88 2.62 15.00
C ILE A 110 -4.91 3.26 16.39
N GLY A 111 -5.98 3.03 17.16
CA GLY A 111 -6.14 3.66 18.47
C GLY A 111 -6.67 5.10 18.44
N TRP A 112 -7.02 5.64 17.27
CA TRP A 112 -7.57 7.00 17.16
C TRP A 112 -9.05 7.04 16.77
N SER A 113 -9.75 8.08 17.24
CA SER A 113 -11.18 8.36 17.02
C SER A 113 -11.70 8.13 15.60
N TRP A 114 -10.98 8.56 14.57
CA TRP A 114 -11.44 8.47 13.18
C TRP A 114 -11.42 7.04 12.61
N THR A 115 -10.77 6.10 13.30
CA THR A 115 -10.60 4.70 12.88
C THR A 115 -11.64 3.79 13.53
N GLN A 116 -12.41 4.29 14.49
CA GLN A 116 -13.50 3.56 15.17
C GLN A 116 -14.76 3.38 14.31
N THR A 117 -14.75 3.77 13.03
CA THR A 117 -15.89 3.55 12.14
C THR A 117 -16.06 2.06 11.78
N ARG A 118 -17.31 1.60 11.91
CA ARG A 118 -18.02 0.33 11.55
C ARG A 118 -17.33 -0.79 10.73
N ASP A 119 -16.24 -0.55 10.01
CA ASP A 119 -15.45 -1.56 9.30
C ASP A 119 -14.43 -2.26 10.21
N SER A 120 -13.93 -1.60 11.27
CA SER A 120 -12.99 -2.21 12.23
C SER A 120 -13.60 -3.35 13.05
N SER A 121 -14.93 -3.40 13.17
CA SER A 121 -15.64 -4.52 13.81
C SER A 121 -15.72 -5.78 12.94
N LYS A 122 -15.39 -5.69 11.63
CA LYS A 122 -15.48 -6.83 10.69
C LYS A 122 -14.13 -7.44 10.33
N THR A 123 -13.02 -6.74 10.58
CA THR A 123 -11.65 -7.28 10.42
C THR A 123 -11.16 -8.08 11.62
N SER A 124 -11.95 -8.20 12.68
CA SER A 124 -11.65 -9.07 13.82
C SER A 124 -12.03 -10.52 13.50
N GLY A 125 -11.19 -11.18 12.71
CA GLY A 125 -10.91 -12.59 12.99
C GLY A 125 -10.26 -12.66 14.37
N SER A 126 -10.69 -13.61 15.20
CA SER A 126 -10.25 -13.85 16.58
C SER A 126 -8.81 -14.36 16.68
N SER A 127 -7.87 -13.73 15.98
CA SER A 127 -6.46 -14.09 16.01
C SER A 127 -5.80 -13.32 17.15
N ALA A 128 -5.15 -14.04 18.07
CA ALA A 128 -4.27 -13.43 19.06
C ALA A 128 -3.24 -12.56 18.32
N PRO A 129 -2.86 -11.39 18.88
CA PRO A 129 -1.84 -10.55 18.26
C PRO A 129 -0.53 -11.34 18.11
N PRO A 130 0.24 -11.10 17.03
CA PRO A 130 1.48 -11.83 16.79
C PRO A 130 2.46 -11.58 17.94
N SER A 131 3.24 -12.60 18.32
CA SER A 131 4.34 -12.41 19.26
C SER A 131 5.47 -11.62 18.60
N ILE A 132 6.38 -11.04 19.40
CA ILE A 132 7.58 -10.36 18.88
C ILE A 132 8.42 -11.33 18.03
N ALA A 133 8.56 -12.59 18.48
CA ALA A 133 9.21 -13.63 17.70
C ALA A 133 8.50 -13.85 16.35
N GLY A 134 7.15 -13.83 16.33
CA GLY A 134 6.37 -13.88 15.10
C GLY A 134 6.64 -12.72 14.14
N LEU A 135 6.81 -11.50 14.67
CA LEU A 135 7.19 -10.33 13.87
C LEU A 135 8.60 -10.48 13.28
N ILE A 136 9.56 -10.95 14.08
CA ILE A 136 10.95 -11.21 13.62
C ILE A 136 10.98 -12.29 12.54
N THR A 137 10.26 -13.40 12.72
CA THR A 137 10.15 -14.45 11.70
C THR A 137 9.50 -13.93 10.42
N THR A 138 8.48 -13.06 10.55
CA THR A 138 7.84 -12.43 9.39
C THR A 138 8.81 -11.50 8.68
N LEU A 139 9.58 -10.68 9.41
CA LEU A 139 10.60 -9.81 8.84
C LEU A 139 11.65 -10.63 8.07
N ALA A 140 12.19 -11.68 8.68
CA ALA A 140 13.18 -12.55 8.03
C ALA A 140 12.62 -13.18 6.75
N THR A 141 11.38 -13.68 6.79
CA THR A 141 10.70 -14.26 5.62
C THR A 141 10.48 -13.23 4.52
N ARG A 142 10.05 -12.02 4.88
CA ARG A 142 9.81 -10.93 3.91
C ARG A 142 11.11 -10.43 3.29
N PHE A 143 12.16 -10.31 4.10
CA PHE A 143 13.49 -9.95 3.61
C PHE A 143 14.03 -11.01 2.64
N PHE A 144 13.89 -12.30 2.95
CA PHE A 144 14.29 -13.37 2.03
C PHE A 144 13.53 -13.33 0.70
N ILE A 145 12.20 -13.11 0.73
CA ILE A 145 11.39 -12.96 -0.49
C ILE A 145 11.83 -11.72 -1.28
N PHE A 146 12.09 -10.60 -0.59
CA PHE A 146 12.61 -9.37 -1.20
C PHE A 146 13.93 -9.63 -1.94
N ASP A 147 14.90 -10.24 -1.24
CA ASP A 147 16.25 -10.50 -1.74
C ASP A 147 16.24 -11.45 -2.95
N ILE A 148 15.49 -12.55 -2.88
CA ILE A 148 15.32 -13.47 -4.01
C ILE A 148 14.65 -12.78 -5.19
N ALA A 149 13.56 -12.03 -4.95
CA ALA A 149 12.84 -11.36 -6.03
C ALA A 149 13.74 -10.33 -6.74
N GLN A 150 14.53 -9.56 -5.99
CA GLN A 150 15.50 -8.62 -6.53
C GLN A 150 16.58 -9.35 -7.34
N SER A 151 17.18 -10.39 -6.76
CA SER A 151 18.23 -11.18 -7.40
C SER A 151 17.76 -11.82 -8.69
N LEU A 152 16.53 -12.34 -8.74
CA LEU A 152 15.93 -12.91 -9.94
C LEU A 152 15.72 -11.86 -11.05
N ILE A 153 15.30 -10.64 -10.70
CA ILE A 153 15.16 -9.55 -11.67
C ILE A 153 16.54 -9.20 -12.26
N GLN A 154 17.55 -9.03 -11.42
CA GLN A 154 18.91 -8.69 -11.85
C GLN A 154 19.57 -9.82 -12.64
N LEU A 155 19.32 -11.09 -12.29
CA LEU A 155 19.78 -12.23 -13.05
C LEU A 155 19.16 -12.29 -14.45
N MET A 156 17.86 -11.99 -14.56
CA MET A 156 17.15 -11.98 -15.85
C MET A 156 17.50 -10.76 -16.70
N TYR A 157 17.77 -9.61 -16.07
CA TYR A 157 18.14 -8.37 -16.74
C TYR A 157 19.34 -7.72 -16.03
N PRO A 158 20.57 -8.18 -16.30
CA PRO A 158 21.78 -7.64 -15.68
C PRO A 158 21.95 -6.13 -15.88
N GLN A 159 21.41 -5.57 -16.97
CA GLN A 159 21.42 -4.13 -17.22
C GLN A 159 20.64 -3.31 -16.18
N LEU A 160 19.71 -3.93 -15.45
CA LEU A 160 18.94 -3.28 -14.40
C LEU A 160 19.72 -3.18 -13.08
N ASP A 161 20.84 -3.89 -12.92
CA ASP A 161 21.72 -3.77 -11.76
C ASP A 161 22.67 -2.56 -11.88
N THR A 162 22.12 -1.41 -12.24
CA THR A 162 22.86 -0.15 -12.29
C THR A 162 22.00 0.98 -11.75
N ALA A 163 22.63 1.98 -11.15
CA ALA A 163 21.95 3.19 -10.70
C ALA A 163 21.24 3.94 -11.84
N LYS A 164 21.61 3.71 -13.11
CA LYS A 164 20.98 4.29 -14.31
C LYS A 164 19.71 3.57 -14.74
N GLY A 165 19.45 2.36 -14.25
CA GLY A 165 18.31 1.54 -14.68
C GLY A 165 18.39 1.15 -16.16
N GLY A 166 17.29 0.64 -16.70
CA GLY A 166 17.24 0.17 -18.08
C GLY A 166 15.83 -0.24 -18.51
N THR A 167 15.74 -1.03 -19.57
CA THR A 167 14.47 -1.53 -20.12
C THR A 167 14.35 -3.04 -19.94
N ILE A 168 13.12 -3.49 -19.67
CA ILE A 168 12.72 -4.90 -19.68
C ILE A 168 12.37 -5.39 -21.11
N TYR A 169 12.36 -4.50 -22.09
CA TYR A 169 12.12 -4.86 -23.48
C TYR A 169 13.44 -5.15 -24.19
N ASP A 170 13.55 -6.35 -24.77
CA ASP A 170 14.69 -6.79 -25.53
C ASP A 170 14.22 -7.24 -26.92
N ALA A 171 14.48 -6.39 -27.92
CA ALA A 171 14.07 -6.62 -29.30
C ALA A 171 14.84 -7.76 -29.99
N SER A 172 15.93 -8.26 -29.38
CA SER A 172 16.70 -9.38 -29.92
C SER A 172 16.05 -10.74 -29.66
N LEU A 173 15.11 -10.82 -28.72
CA LEU A 173 14.45 -12.06 -28.33
C LEU A 173 13.22 -12.33 -29.21
N PRO A 174 12.91 -13.62 -29.48
CA PRO A 174 11.61 -13.98 -30.03
C PRO A 174 10.46 -13.49 -29.12
N SER A 175 9.37 -13.03 -29.73
CA SER A 175 8.24 -12.37 -29.03
C SER A 175 7.65 -13.18 -27.88
N TYR A 176 7.56 -14.51 -28.02
CA TYR A 176 7.05 -15.39 -26.97
C TYR A 176 8.02 -15.49 -25.77
N VAL A 177 9.33 -15.56 -26.01
CA VAL A 177 10.35 -15.56 -24.93
C VAL A 177 10.31 -14.24 -24.18
N GLN A 178 10.28 -13.13 -24.92
CA GLN A 178 10.17 -11.80 -24.34
C GLN A 178 8.90 -11.65 -23.48
N PHE A 179 7.75 -12.14 -23.97
CA PHE A 179 6.49 -12.13 -23.22
C PHE A 179 6.63 -12.86 -21.87
N PHE A 180 7.10 -14.11 -21.87
CA PHE A 180 7.26 -14.86 -20.62
C PHE A 180 8.27 -14.21 -19.67
N LYS A 181 9.37 -13.67 -20.21
CA LYS A 181 10.39 -12.97 -19.42
C LYS A 181 9.84 -11.70 -18.76
N ILE A 182 9.04 -10.91 -19.49
CA ILE A 182 8.36 -9.72 -18.97
C ILE A 182 7.34 -10.10 -17.89
N VAL A 183 6.51 -11.12 -18.13
CA VAL A 183 5.52 -11.59 -17.14
C VAL A 183 6.22 -12.04 -15.86
N PHE A 184 7.27 -12.85 -15.98
CA PHE A 184 8.04 -13.31 -14.82
C PHE A 184 8.63 -12.16 -14.01
N VAL A 185 9.28 -11.20 -14.67
CA VAL A 185 9.86 -10.05 -13.96
C VAL A 185 8.80 -9.14 -13.34
N ASN A 186 7.62 -9.00 -13.93
CA ASN A 186 6.52 -8.28 -13.30
C ASN A 186 6.01 -8.99 -12.03
N ILE A 187 5.96 -10.33 -12.02
CA ILE A 187 5.63 -11.10 -10.83
C ILE A 187 6.70 -10.88 -9.74
N CYS A 188 7.98 -10.99 -10.10
CA CYS A 188 9.08 -10.70 -9.18
C CYS A 188 9.03 -9.27 -8.64
N ALA A 189 8.76 -8.28 -9.50
CA ALA A 189 8.64 -6.88 -9.09
C ALA A 189 7.46 -6.66 -8.13
N GLY A 190 6.33 -7.32 -8.38
CA GLY A 190 5.19 -7.32 -7.45
C GLY A 190 5.56 -7.89 -6.08
N CYS A 191 6.26 -9.03 -6.05
CA CYS A 191 6.78 -9.63 -4.82
C CYS A 191 7.75 -8.71 -4.10
N LEU A 192 8.69 -8.10 -4.84
CA LEU A 192 9.71 -7.18 -4.34
C LEU A 192 9.07 -5.97 -3.65
N VAL A 193 8.13 -5.30 -4.32
CA VAL A 193 7.45 -4.12 -3.77
C VAL A 193 6.65 -4.50 -2.53
N TRP A 194 5.85 -5.57 -2.61
CA TRP A 194 5.05 -6.06 -1.49
C TRP A 194 5.89 -6.38 -0.26
N SER A 195 6.95 -7.19 -0.42
CA SER A 195 7.80 -7.59 0.69
C SER A 195 8.66 -6.43 1.20
N GLY A 196 9.12 -5.53 0.32
CA GLY A 196 9.89 -4.34 0.70
C GLY A 196 9.12 -3.39 1.60
N ILE A 197 7.84 -3.15 1.31
CA ILE A 197 6.95 -2.36 2.17
C ILE A 197 6.80 -3.01 3.56
N ASP A 198 6.59 -4.33 3.60
CA ASP A 198 6.51 -5.07 4.87
C ASP A 198 7.84 -5.02 5.65
N VAL A 199 8.98 -5.13 4.97
CA VAL A 199 10.32 -5.03 5.59
C VAL A 199 10.50 -3.66 6.24
N ILE A 200 10.22 -2.56 5.52
CA ILE A 200 10.33 -1.20 6.06
C ILE A 200 9.42 -1.04 7.29
N HIS A 201 8.19 -1.54 7.20
CA HIS A 201 7.23 -1.46 8.30
C HIS A 201 7.69 -2.24 9.54
N LEU A 202 8.16 -3.47 9.36
CA LEU A 202 8.58 -4.34 10.46
C LEU A 202 9.88 -3.88 11.12
N THR A 203 10.80 -3.28 10.34
CA THR A 203 12.02 -2.66 10.87
C THR A 203 11.72 -1.48 11.79
N VAL A 204 10.57 -0.82 11.63
CA VAL A 204 10.09 0.22 12.57
C VAL A 204 9.27 -0.40 13.70
N ALA A 205 8.40 -1.38 13.40
CA ALA A 205 7.51 -2.00 14.37
C ALA A 205 8.27 -2.75 15.49
N ILE A 206 9.28 -3.55 15.13
CA ILE A 206 10.00 -4.41 16.08
C ILE A 206 10.74 -3.58 17.15
N PRO A 207 11.57 -2.57 16.80
CA PRO A 207 12.17 -1.68 17.80
C PRO A 207 11.13 -0.91 18.61
N SER A 208 10.02 -0.50 17.99
CA SER A 208 8.93 0.19 18.70
C SER A 208 8.30 -0.71 19.78
N CYS A 209 8.09 -2.00 19.49
CA CYS A 209 7.59 -2.95 20.48
C CYS A 209 8.64 -3.29 21.55
N LEU A 210 9.91 -3.45 21.18
CA LEU A 210 10.99 -3.85 22.10
C LEU A 210 11.42 -2.74 23.05
N PHE A 211 11.57 -1.51 22.54
CA PHE A 211 12.21 -0.42 23.28
C PHE A 211 11.23 0.68 23.71
N LEU A 212 10.12 0.85 23.01
CA LEU A 212 9.13 1.91 23.30
C LEU A 212 7.84 1.37 23.96
N GLY A 213 7.73 0.04 24.14
CA GLY A 213 6.63 -0.58 24.86
C GLY A 213 5.30 -0.65 24.09
N TYR A 214 5.30 -0.43 22.77
CA TYR A 214 4.10 -0.57 21.94
C TYR A 214 3.64 -2.03 21.84
N SER A 215 2.33 -2.24 21.77
CA SER A 215 1.77 -3.58 21.57
C SER A 215 1.94 -4.03 20.12
N THR A 216 2.24 -5.31 19.91
CA THR A 216 2.27 -5.89 18.55
C THR A 216 0.91 -5.82 17.84
N SER A 217 -0.18 -5.70 18.60
CA SER A 217 -1.53 -5.48 18.06
C SER A 217 -1.71 -4.12 17.37
N GLU A 218 -0.88 -3.14 17.71
CA GLU A 218 -0.89 -1.79 17.13
C GLU A 218 -0.12 -1.73 15.79
N TRP A 219 0.59 -2.81 15.44
CA TRP A 219 1.40 -2.95 14.22
C TRP A 219 0.90 -4.08 13.31
N PRO A 220 -0.37 -4.06 12.85
CA PRO A 220 -0.86 -5.04 11.89
C PRO A 220 -0.19 -4.84 10.53
N LEU A 221 0.05 -5.96 9.85
CA LEU A 221 0.61 -5.97 8.49
C LEU A 221 -0.13 -5.01 7.56
N ILE A 222 0.65 -4.32 6.73
CA ILE A 222 0.18 -3.27 5.84
C ILE A 222 -0.74 -3.84 4.73
N SER A 223 -0.50 -5.09 4.34
CA SER A 223 -1.28 -5.79 3.32
C SER A 223 -1.88 -7.10 3.87
N ASP A 224 -3.07 -7.49 3.40
CA ASP A 224 -3.73 -8.77 3.72
C ASP A 224 -3.89 -9.61 2.46
N ARG A 225 -2.88 -10.45 2.18
CA ARG A 225 -2.86 -11.45 1.10
C ARG A 225 -3.47 -10.93 -0.21
N PRO A 226 -2.86 -9.91 -0.83
CA PRO A 226 -3.41 -9.22 -1.99
C PRO A 226 -3.69 -10.13 -3.19
N TRP A 227 -2.98 -11.26 -3.31
CA TRP A 227 -3.24 -12.28 -4.35
C TRP A 227 -4.57 -13.02 -4.20
N LEU A 228 -5.26 -12.90 -3.06
CA LEU A 228 -6.60 -13.45 -2.85
C LEU A 228 -7.71 -12.46 -3.23
N SER A 229 -7.37 -11.33 -3.85
CA SER A 229 -8.37 -10.34 -4.26
C SER A 229 -9.25 -10.88 -5.38
N GLU A 230 -10.56 -10.80 -5.19
CA GLU A 230 -11.56 -11.14 -6.21
C GLU A 230 -11.99 -9.90 -7.00
N SER A 231 -11.35 -8.75 -6.83
CA SER A 231 -11.73 -7.53 -7.52
C SER A 231 -10.62 -6.48 -7.45
N VAL A 232 -10.58 -5.57 -8.43
CA VAL A 232 -9.67 -4.42 -8.40
C VAL A 232 -9.99 -3.53 -7.19
N ALA A 233 -11.28 -3.33 -6.90
CA ALA A 233 -11.72 -2.57 -5.74
C ALA A 233 -11.34 -3.25 -4.42
N GLU A 234 -11.35 -4.58 -4.33
CA GLU A 234 -10.89 -5.30 -3.13
C GLU A 234 -9.38 -5.24 -2.96
N PHE A 235 -8.64 -5.43 -4.06
CA PHE A 235 -7.17 -5.34 -4.06
C PHE A 235 -6.72 -4.01 -3.48
N TRP A 236 -7.11 -2.90 -4.10
CA TRP A 236 -6.67 -1.56 -3.68
C TRP A 236 -7.38 -1.05 -2.42
N GLY A 237 -8.66 -1.40 -2.25
CA GLY A 237 -9.49 -0.85 -1.18
C GLY A 237 -9.36 -1.54 0.17
N LYS A 238 -8.86 -2.79 0.21
CA LYS A 238 -8.84 -3.61 1.43
C LYS A 238 -7.53 -4.36 1.67
N ARG A 239 -6.93 -4.93 0.63
CA ARG A 239 -5.85 -5.93 0.80
C ARG A 239 -4.45 -5.38 0.54
N TRP A 240 -4.30 -4.43 -0.38
CA TRP A 240 -3.03 -3.82 -0.72
C TRP A 240 -2.79 -2.56 0.10
N HIS A 241 -1.58 -2.42 0.67
CA HIS A 241 -1.02 -1.17 1.18
C HIS A 241 -1.99 -0.22 1.92
N GLN A 242 -2.45 -0.62 3.11
CA GLN A 242 -3.48 0.12 3.84
C GLN A 242 -2.99 1.37 4.60
N SER A 243 -1.69 1.69 4.59
CA SER A 243 -1.12 2.81 5.35
C SER A 243 -1.66 4.18 4.93
N TYR A 244 -1.89 4.41 3.64
CA TYR A 244 -2.30 5.73 3.12
C TYR A 244 -3.80 5.88 2.89
N ARG A 245 -4.60 4.86 3.26
CA ARG A 245 -6.05 4.83 2.98
C ARG A 245 -6.78 6.09 3.46
N ARG A 246 -6.46 6.57 4.66
CA ARG A 246 -7.10 7.77 5.22
C ARG A 246 -6.85 9.01 4.38
N ILE A 247 -5.59 9.23 3.99
CA ILE A 247 -5.19 10.42 3.22
C ILE A 247 -5.88 10.41 1.86
N PHE A 248 -5.90 9.26 1.18
CA PHE A 248 -6.62 9.12 -0.08
C PHE A 248 -8.12 9.35 0.07
N LEU A 249 -8.72 8.91 1.18
CA LEU A 249 -10.13 9.16 1.45
C LEU A 249 -10.42 10.65 1.71
N VAL A 250 -9.58 11.33 2.47
CA VAL A 250 -9.84 12.69 2.93
C VAL A 250 -9.47 13.72 1.88
N ILE A 251 -8.33 13.56 1.22
CA ILE A 251 -7.83 14.50 0.21
C ILE A 251 -8.41 14.20 -1.17
N GLY A 252 -8.50 12.93 -1.56
CA GLY A 252 -8.95 12.54 -2.90
C GLY A 252 -10.44 12.24 -2.95
N TYR A 253 -10.88 11.23 -2.20
CA TYR A 253 -12.21 10.65 -2.34
C TYR A 253 -13.34 11.59 -1.91
N ARG A 254 -13.29 12.14 -0.69
CA ARG A 254 -14.38 12.95 -0.14
C ARG A 254 -14.65 14.21 -0.97
N PRO A 255 -13.65 15.01 -1.37
CA PRO A 255 -13.88 16.21 -2.17
C PRO A 255 -14.48 15.87 -3.53
N LEU A 256 -13.87 14.95 -4.28
CA LEU A 256 -14.40 14.62 -5.61
C LEU A 256 -15.72 13.87 -5.56
N ARG A 257 -15.97 13.06 -4.52
CA ARG A 257 -17.28 12.43 -4.33
C ARG A 257 -18.41 13.43 -4.16
N ARG A 258 -18.14 14.57 -3.53
CA ARG A 258 -19.14 15.63 -3.33
C ARG A 258 -19.63 16.20 -4.65
N TYR A 259 -18.75 16.33 -5.64
CA TYR A 259 -19.06 16.97 -6.93
C TYR A 259 -19.43 15.96 -8.03
N PHE A 260 -18.85 14.76 -7.99
CA PHE A 260 -18.90 13.79 -9.09
C PHE A 260 -19.39 12.39 -8.66
N GLY A 261 -19.98 12.28 -7.47
CA GLY A 261 -20.51 11.02 -6.95
C GLY A 261 -19.45 9.96 -6.66
N ARG A 262 -19.87 8.69 -6.50
CA ARG A 262 -18.96 7.61 -6.08
C ARG A 262 -17.79 7.41 -7.05
N ALA A 263 -18.04 7.50 -8.36
CA ALA A 263 -17.02 7.34 -9.39
C ALA A 263 -15.92 8.40 -9.26
N GLY A 264 -16.30 9.68 -9.17
CA GLY A 264 -15.31 10.74 -8.99
C GLY A 264 -14.56 10.65 -7.66
N GLY A 265 -15.20 10.14 -6.59
CA GLY A 265 -14.48 9.83 -5.36
C GLY A 265 -13.38 8.79 -5.56
N VAL A 266 -13.68 7.67 -6.21
CA VAL A 266 -12.67 6.62 -6.50
C VAL A 266 -11.54 7.19 -7.35
N LEU A 267 -11.86 7.89 -8.44
CA LEU A 267 -10.87 8.51 -9.31
C LEU A 267 -10.02 9.54 -8.55
N GLY A 268 -10.60 10.31 -7.63
CA GLY A 268 -9.87 11.26 -6.79
C GLY A 268 -8.86 10.60 -5.85
N ALA A 269 -9.22 9.48 -5.25
CA ALA A 269 -8.28 8.71 -4.43
C ALA A 269 -7.08 8.21 -5.26
N PHE A 270 -7.35 7.66 -6.45
CA PHE A 270 -6.29 7.21 -7.35
C PHE A 270 -5.48 8.35 -7.97
N ALA A 271 -6.06 9.52 -8.17
CA ALA A 271 -5.34 10.71 -8.63
C ALA A 271 -4.33 11.20 -7.59
N VAL A 272 -4.70 11.23 -6.31
CA VAL A 272 -3.74 11.54 -5.23
C VAL A 272 -2.63 10.48 -5.15
N SER A 273 -2.96 9.19 -5.32
CA SER A 273 -1.95 8.12 -5.38
C SER A 273 -1.01 8.27 -6.57
N ALA A 274 -1.55 8.62 -7.75
CA ALA A 274 -0.79 8.84 -8.97
C ALA A 274 0.24 9.96 -8.75
N LEU A 275 -0.19 11.09 -8.19
CA LEU A 275 0.68 12.23 -7.89
C LEU A 275 1.78 11.86 -6.89
N LEU A 276 1.47 11.10 -5.84
CA LEU A 276 2.48 10.65 -4.89
C LEU A 276 3.57 9.83 -5.59
N HIS A 277 3.19 8.85 -6.41
CA HIS A 277 4.18 7.98 -7.05
C HIS A 277 4.98 8.72 -8.13
N ASP A 278 4.33 9.59 -8.90
CA ASP A 278 4.96 10.38 -9.95
C ASP A 278 6.01 11.35 -9.38
N LEU A 279 5.68 12.02 -8.28
CA LEU A 279 6.63 12.90 -7.62
C LEU A 279 7.69 12.13 -6.79
N GLY A 280 7.39 10.89 -6.36
CA GLY A 280 8.40 9.96 -5.86
C GLY A 280 9.46 9.63 -6.91
N MET A 281 9.05 9.45 -8.18
CA MET A 281 9.97 9.27 -9.31
C MET A 281 10.81 10.52 -9.57
N TRP A 282 10.20 11.70 -9.45
CA TRP A 282 10.96 12.95 -9.52
C TRP A 282 12.04 13.01 -8.44
N GLY A 283 11.72 12.53 -7.24
CA GLY A 283 12.60 12.44 -6.09
C GLY A 283 13.87 11.61 -6.27
N ILE A 284 13.87 10.64 -7.18
CA ILE A 284 15.07 9.83 -7.50
C ILE A 284 15.90 10.43 -8.65
N GLY A 285 15.62 11.68 -9.04
CA GLY A 285 16.33 12.39 -10.11
C GLY A 285 15.97 11.92 -11.52
N ARG A 286 14.86 11.20 -11.69
CA ARG A 286 14.42 10.66 -12.99
C ARG A 286 13.32 11.46 -13.67
N GLY A 287 12.97 12.62 -13.12
CA GLY A 287 11.84 13.41 -13.60
C GLY A 287 10.50 12.77 -13.25
N ILE A 288 9.44 13.31 -13.83
CA ILE A 288 8.08 12.77 -13.69
C ILE A 288 7.75 11.83 -14.86
N GLU A 289 6.95 10.82 -14.59
CA GLU A 289 6.44 9.80 -15.50
C GLU A 289 4.89 9.77 -15.46
N PRO A 290 4.21 10.88 -15.81
CA PRO A 290 2.77 11.04 -15.56
C PRO A 290 1.92 10.04 -16.33
N TRP A 291 2.41 9.55 -17.48
CA TRP A 291 1.70 8.58 -18.31
C TRP A 291 1.94 7.15 -17.86
N SER A 292 3.20 6.77 -17.65
CA SER A 292 3.58 5.40 -17.29
C SER A 292 3.16 5.08 -15.85
N VAL A 293 3.56 5.93 -14.90
CA VAL A 293 3.30 5.75 -13.47
C VAL A 293 1.95 6.34 -13.10
N GLY A 294 1.71 7.62 -13.42
CA GLY A 294 0.45 8.26 -13.09
C GLY A 294 -0.75 7.60 -13.77
N GLY A 295 -0.61 7.29 -15.06
CA GLY A 295 -1.62 6.59 -15.85
C GLY A 295 -1.94 5.20 -15.30
N PHE A 296 -0.95 4.44 -14.83
CA PHE A 296 -1.19 3.14 -14.18
C PHE A 296 -2.17 3.26 -13.00
N PHE A 297 -1.91 4.17 -12.06
CA PHE A 297 -2.79 4.35 -10.91
C PHE A 297 -4.18 4.86 -11.31
N LEU A 298 -4.25 5.80 -12.24
CA LEU A 298 -5.53 6.29 -12.75
C LEU A 298 -6.34 5.17 -13.43
N MET A 299 -5.69 4.31 -14.22
CA MET A 299 -6.34 3.17 -14.86
C MET A 299 -6.85 2.13 -13.86
N MET A 300 -6.15 1.91 -12.74
CA MET A 300 -6.68 1.10 -11.64
C MET A 300 -7.95 1.70 -11.03
N GLY A 301 -8.02 3.03 -10.94
CA GLY A 301 -9.23 3.74 -10.53
C GLY A 301 -10.38 3.58 -11.52
N VAL A 302 -10.11 3.70 -12.82
CA VAL A 302 -11.10 3.43 -13.87
C VAL A 302 -11.59 1.98 -13.78
N GLY A 303 -10.68 1.02 -13.65
CA GLY A 303 -11.01 -0.40 -13.47
C GLY A 303 -11.94 -0.65 -12.27
N ALA A 304 -11.63 -0.06 -11.11
CA ALA A 304 -12.47 -0.17 -9.92
C ALA A 304 -13.87 0.47 -10.09
N VAL A 305 -13.97 1.58 -10.85
CA VAL A 305 -15.27 2.20 -11.18
C VAL A 305 -16.07 1.32 -12.12
N LEU A 306 -15.45 0.83 -13.20
CA LEU A 306 -16.08 -0.05 -14.17
C LEU A 306 -16.57 -1.35 -13.53
N GLU A 307 -15.76 -1.95 -12.67
CA GLU A 307 -16.13 -3.11 -11.87
C GLU A 307 -17.33 -2.80 -10.97
N GLY A 308 -17.33 -1.66 -10.28
CA GLY A 308 -18.48 -1.24 -9.47
C GLY A 308 -19.75 -0.99 -10.29
N ILE A 309 -19.65 -0.46 -11.50
CA ILE A 309 -20.79 -0.31 -12.42
C ILE A 309 -21.29 -1.68 -12.85
N TRP A 310 -20.39 -2.57 -13.24
CA TRP A 310 -20.71 -3.93 -13.65
C TRP A 310 -21.43 -4.70 -12.54
N GLU A 311 -20.93 -4.64 -11.30
CA GLU A 311 -21.57 -5.25 -10.14
C GLU A 311 -22.99 -4.71 -9.91
N ASN A 312 -23.19 -3.39 -10.06
CA ASN A 312 -24.51 -2.78 -9.88
C ASN A 312 -25.50 -3.18 -10.99
N VAL A 313 -25.04 -3.30 -12.24
CA VAL A 313 -25.89 -3.64 -13.39
C VAL A 313 -26.21 -5.14 -13.43
N MET A 314 -25.21 -5.98 -13.24
CA MET A 314 -25.31 -7.44 -13.42
C MET A 314 -25.61 -8.19 -12.12
N GLY A 315 -25.54 -7.50 -10.96
CA GLY A 315 -25.71 -8.08 -9.63
C GLY A 315 -24.62 -9.10 -9.26
N ARG A 316 -23.52 -9.21 -10.03
CA ARG A 316 -22.50 -10.26 -9.91
C ARG A 316 -21.12 -9.77 -10.34
N LYS A 317 -20.08 -10.29 -9.68
CA LYS A 317 -18.67 -9.92 -9.93
C LYS A 317 -18.06 -10.62 -11.15
N PHE A 318 -18.30 -11.92 -11.31
CA PHE A 318 -17.68 -12.72 -12.37
C PHE A 318 -18.68 -13.53 -13.18
N MET A 319 -18.53 -13.48 -14.50
CA MET A 319 -19.28 -14.32 -15.43
C MET A 319 -19.06 -15.81 -15.16
N ILE A 320 -17.83 -16.21 -14.82
CA ILE A 320 -17.48 -17.61 -14.53
C ILE A 320 -18.19 -18.12 -13.26
N ASP A 321 -18.22 -17.35 -12.18
CA ASP A 321 -19.00 -17.72 -10.97
C ASP A 321 -20.50 -17.75 -11.28
N ALA A 322 -20.98 -16.80 -12.08
CA ALA A 322 -22.38 -16.80 -12.52
C ALA A 322 -22.75 -18.05 -13.33
N TRP A 323 -21.86 -18.50 -14.20
CA TRP A 323 -21.98 -19.73 -14.99
C TRP A 323 -21.90 -20.98 -14.09
N ALA A 324 -20.95 -21.03 -13.15
CA ALA A 324 -20.79 -22.14 -12.22
C ALA A 324 -22.04 -22.34 -11.36
N ARG A 325 -22.54 -21.26 -10.72
CA ARG A 325 -23.75 -21.32 -9.87
C ARG A 325 -25.03 -21.68 -10.62
N ARG A 326 -25.12 -21.34 -11.91
CA ARG A 326 -26.25 -21.73 -12.76
C ARG A 326 -26.07 -23.10 -13.42
N GLY A 327 -25.03 -23.85 -13.04
CA GLY A 327 -24.76 -25.18 -13.55
C GLY A 327 -24.20 -25.20 -14.98
N PHE A 328 -23.91 -24.05 -15.58
CA PHE A 328 -23.36 -23.98 -16.94
C PHE A 328 -21.98 -24.65 -17.02
N MET A 329 -21.12 -24.44 -16.02
CA MET A 329 -19.83 -25.14 -15.95
C MET A 329 -19.95 -26.65 -15.67
N GLY A 330 -21.08 -27.08 -15.10
CA GLY A 330 -21.41 -28.50 -14.91
C GLY A 330 -22.06 -29.15 -16.13
N THR A 331 -22.26 -28.41 -17.23
CA THR A 331 -22.95 -28.91 -18.41
C THR A 331 -22.09 -29.93 -19.15
N HIS A 332 -22.65 -31.12 -19.38
CA HIS A 332 -22.03 -32.14 -20.21
C HIS A 332 -22.28 -31.84 -21.69
N PHE A 333 -21.31 -31.23 -22.37
CA PHE A 333 -21.38 -31.04 -23.83
C PHE A 333 -21.28 -32.36 -24.60
N VAL A 334 -20.59 -33.36 -24.03
CA VAL A 334 -20.42 -34.71 -24.57
C VAL A 334 -20.65 -35.70 -23.43
N SER A 335 -21.30 -36.82 -23.72
CA SER A 335 -21.53 -37.89 -22.74
C SER A 335 -20.21 -38.28 -22.05
N PRO A 336 -20.19 -38.48 -20.71
CA PRO A 336 -18.98 -38.85 -19.97
C PRO A 336 -18.20 -40.04 -20.55
N LYS A 337 -18.89 -40.94 -21.26
CA LYS A 337 -18.31 -42.11 -21.92
C LYS A 337 -17.34 -41.77 -23.06
N TYR A 338 -17.43 -40.56 -23.64
CA TYR A 338 -16.67 -40.14 -24.82
C TYR A 338 -15.82 -38.89 -24.56
N ARG A 339 -15.31 -38.70 -23.32
CA ARG A 339 -14.50 -37.54 -22.93
C ARG A 339 -13.03 -37.93 -22.72
N PRO A 340 -12.20 -37.99 -23.77
CA PRO A 340 -10.79 -38.37 -23.64
C PRO A 340 -9.99 -37.44 -22.73
N GLY A 341 -10.33 -36.14 -22.71
CA GLY A 341 -9.71 -35.17 -21.80
C GLY A 341 -9.96 -35.47 -20.31
N LYS A 342 -11.06 -36.15 -19.96
CA LYS A 342 -11.33 -36.56 -18.57
C LYS A 342 -10.40 -37.70 -18.16
N TRP A 343 -10.15 -38.66 -19.06
CA TRP A 343 -9.19 -39.73 -18.81
C TRP A 343 -7.77 -39.20 -18.68
N ALA A 344 -7.37 -38.28 -19.56
CA ALA A 344 -6.06 -37.64 -19.50
C ALA A 344 -5.86 -36.84 -18.20
N ALA A 345 -6.86 -36.06 -17.78
CA ALA A 345 -6.79 -35.29 -16.52
C ALA A 345 -6.69 -36.19 -15.28
N ASN A 346 -7.46 -37.29 -15.23
CA ASN A 346 -7.37 -38.25 -14.14
C ASN A 346 -6.00 -38.93 -14.09
N LEU A 347 -5.48 -39.37 -15.24
CA LEU A 347 -4.13 -39.95 -15.32
C LEU A 347 -3.07 -38.96 -14.82
N LEU A 348 -3.19 -37.68 -15.17
CA LEU A 348 -2.29 -36.62 -14.69
C LEU A 348 -2.39 -36.41 -13.19
N LEU A 349 -3.60 -36.47 -12.61
CA LEU A 349 -3.80 -36.38 -11.17
C LEU A 349 -3.23 -37.60 -10.44
N ASP A 350 -3.41 -38.80 -10.99
CA ASP A 350 -2.85 -40.04 -10.43
C ASP A 350 -1.31 -40.00 -10.45
N LEU A 351 -0.71 -39.45 -11.52
CA LEU A 351 0.73 -39.24 -11.64
C LEU A 351 1.28 -38.17 -10.70
N LEU A 352 0.47 -37.18 -10.32
CA LEU A 352 0.85 -36.13 -9.36
C LEU A 352 0.65 -36.57 -7.89
N ALA A 353 -0.17 -37.60 -7.67
CA ALA A 353 -0.47 -38.16 -6.35
C ALA A 353 0.42 -39.36 -5.98
N ALA A 354 1.13 -39.93 -6.94
CA ALA A 354 2.20 -40.92 -6.77
C ALA A 354 3.57 -40.24 -6.60
#